data_AF-A0A150FCB7-F1
#
_entry.id   AF-A0A150FCB7-F1
#
_cell.length_a   1.000
_cell.length_b   1.000
_cell.length_c   1.000
_cell.angle_alpha   90.00
_cell.angle_beta   90.00
_cell.angle_gamma   90.00
#
_symmetry.space_group_name_H-M   'P 1'
#
loop_
_entity.id
_entity.type
_entity.pdbx_description
1 polymer ?
#
loop_
_entity_poly.entity_id
_entity_poly.type
_entity_poly.pdbx_seq_one_letter_code
_entity_poly.pdbx_strand_id
1 'polypeptide(L)'
;MKNLFIFLSLMMLFVLTACGGNKYDGAIDDVINQYKEKQDDSDPIYKRDNALVRVYDGGKYIQFAFYLPKDAFRELTSYTYYEKVGDKYQEMDGMPMNGENDRLGLSRKTPDYEEAKGKETKLEE
;
A
#
# COMPACT_ATOMS: atom_id res chain seq x y z
N MET A 1 52.22 12.47 6.27
CA MET A 1 51.77 12.54 4.85
C MET A 1 51.76 11.11 4.33
N LYS A 2 50.66 10.45 3.97
CA LYS A 2 49.40 10.93 3.39
C LYS A 2 48.25 10.07 3.92
N ASN A 3 47.32 10.72 4.61
CA ASN A 3 45.92 10.30 4.68
C ASN A 3 45.38 10.41 3.24
N LEU A 4 45.33 9.30 2.49
CA LEU A 4 44.78 9.22 1.12
C LEU A 4 44.84 7.71 0.78
N PHE A 5 43.83 6.88 1.00
CA PHE A 5 42.63 6.79 0.15
C PHE A 5 41.63 5.75 0.73
N ILE A 6 41.45 5.64 2.06
CA ILE A 6 40.41 4.76 2.64
C ILE A 6 39.08 5.54 2.77
N PHE A 7 38.69 6.25 1.71
CA PHE A 7 37.41 6.98 1.64
C PHE A 7 36.67 6.74 0.31
N LEU A 8 37.18 5.86 -0.56
CA LEU A 8 36.65 5.66 -1.91
C LEU A 8 35.97 4.29 -2.12
N SER A 9 35.52 3.63 -1.05
CA SER A 9 34.70 2.41 -1.18
C SER A 9 33.36 2.47 -0.43
N LEU A 10 33.03 3.61 0.19
CA LEU A 10 31.79 3.76 0.99
C LEU A 10 30.75 4.71 0.36
N MET A 11 31.00 5.19 -0.87
CA MET A 11 30.07 6.07 -1.60
C MET A 11 29.69 5.52 -2.98
N MET A 12 29.39 4.22 -3.07
CA MET A 12 28.70 3.64 -4.24
C MET A 12 27.50 2.78 -3.83
N LEU A 13 26.71 3.31 -2.89
CA LEU A 13 25.28 2.99 -2.77
C LEU A 13 24.47 4.28 -2.88
N PHE A 14 24.80 5.13 -3.86
CA PHE A 14 23.84 6.11 -4.34
C PHE A 14 22.82 5.38 -5.19
N VAL A 15 21.83 4.88 -4.46
CA VAL A 15 20.48 4.48 -4.84
C VAL A 15 20.09 5.02 -6.22
N LEU A 16 20.01 4.13 -7.21
CA LEU A 16 19.29 4.37 -8.46
C LEU A 16 17.77 4.26 -8.23
N THR A 17 17.19 5.01 -7.29
CA THR A 17 15.75 5.28 -7.27
C THR A 17 15.47 6.47 -8.18
N ALA A 18 15.91 6.34 -9.43
CA ALA A 18 15.42 7.15 -10.52
C ALA A 18 14.17 6.46 -11.08
N CYS A 19 13.02 6.76 -10.48
CA CYS A 19 11.67 6.80 -11.08
C CYS A 19 10.72 7.21 -9.94
N GLY A 20 9.85 8.20 -10.17
CA GLY A 20 9.06 8.89 -9.15
C GLY A 20 7.95 8.06 -8.51
N GLY A 21 8.33 6.95 -7.89
CA GLY A 21 7.46 6.04 -7.14
C GLY A 21 7.61 6.22 -5.63
N ASN A 22 6.62 5.75 -4.88
CA ASN A 22 6.61 5.79 -3.42
C ASN A 22 7.28 4.53 -2.83
N LYS A 23 7.84 4.62 -1.63
CA LYS A 23 8.59 3.50 -0.99
C LYS A 23 7.76 2.24 -0.73
N TYR A 24 6.44 2.33 -0.80
CA TYR A 24 5.48 1.25 -0.63
C TYR A 24 4.95 0.68 -1.95
N ASP A 25 5.33 1.21 -3.13
CA ASP A 25 4.82 0.79 -4.43
C ASP A 25 4.81 -0.73 -4.61
N GLY A 26 5.95 -1.39 -4.39
CA GLY A 26 6.06 -2.83 -4.57
C GLY A 26 5.18 -3.63 -3.60
N ALA A 27 4.95 -3.12 -2.39
CA ALA A 27 4.08 -3.77 -1.42
C ALA A 27 2.59 -3.62 -1.79
N ILE A 28 2.21 -2.44 -2.30
CA ILE A 28 0.84 -2.17 -2.76
C ILE A 28 0.52 -3.03 -3.98
N ASP A 29 1.44 -3.10 -4.94
CA ASP A 29 1.28 -3.92 -6.14
C ASP A 29 1.16 -5.41 -5.77
N ASP A 30 1.97 -5.89 -4.82
CA ASP A 30 1.92 -7.27 -4.32
C ASP A 30 0.53 -7.62 -3.75
N VAL A 31 0.00 -6.84 -2.79
CA VAL A 31 -1.28 -7.17 -2.15
C VAL A 31 -2.48 -7.06 -3.10
N ILE A 32 -2.46 -6.11 -4.05
CA ILE A 32 -3.51 -5.97 -5.06
C ILE A 32 -3.47 -7.15 -6.04
N ASN A 33 -2.28 -7.58 -6.47
CA ASN A 33 -2.13 -8.74 -7.33
C ASN A 33 -2.58 -10.02 -6.63
N GLN A 34 -2.19 -10.23 -5.37
CA GLN A 34 -2.66 -11.37 -4.57
C GLN A 34 -4.19 -11.40 -4.45
N TYR A 35 -4.82 -10.24 -4.22
CA TYR A 35 -6.28 -10.15 -4.17
C TYR A 35 -6.92 -10.53 -5.52
N LYS A 36 -6.38 -9.98 -6.62
CA LYS A 36 -6.88 -10.26 -7.97
C LYS A 36 -6.77 -11.75 -8.33
N GLU A 37 -5.64 -12.38 -8.03
CA GLU A 37 -5.43 -13.81 -8.26
C GLU A 37 -6.42 -14.68 -7.48
N LYS A 38 -6.78 -14.29 -6.25
CA LYS A 38 -7.77 -15.02 -5.44
C LYS A 38 -9.20 -14.90 -5.96
N GLN A 39 -9.57 -13.77 -6.55
CA GLN A 39 -10.93 -13.56 -7.05
C GLN A 39 -11.20 -14.30 -8.37
N ASP A 40 -10.16 -14.81 -9.05
CA ASP A 40 -10.26 -15.36 -10.42
C ASP A 40 -11.02 -14.41 -11.37
N ASP A 41 -10.98 -13.11 -11.08
CA ASP A 41 -11.86 -12.14 -11.70
C ASP A 41 -11.08 -11.25 -12.67
N SER A 42 -11.52 -11.31 -13.92
CA SER A 42 -11.06 -10.43 -14.99
C SER A 42 -11.63 -9.01 -14.89
N ASP A 43 -12.47 -8.73 -13.87
CA ASP A 43 -13.12 -7.43 -13.71
C ASP A 43 -12.07 -6.30 -13.65
N PRO A 44 -12.15 -5.34 -14.59
CA PRO A 44 -11.20 -4.23 -14.68
C PRO A 44 -11.23 -3.28 -13.47
N ILE A 45 -12.17 -3.42 -12.52
CA ILE A 45 -12.19 -2.62 -11.30
C ILE A 45 -11.06 -2.98 -10.33
N TYR A 46 -10.54 -4.22 -10.38
CA TYR A 46 -9.49 -4.72 -9.46
C TYR A 46 -8.09 -4.32 -9.92
N LYS A 47 -7.83 -3.02 -9.91
CA LYS A 47 -6.54 -2.42 -10.25
C LYS A 47 -6.20 -1.27 -9.30
N ARG A 48 -4.91 -1.06 -9.08
CA ARG A 48 -4.38 0.02 -8.24
C ARG A 48 -4.87 1.41 -8.64
N ASP A 49 -4.93 1.67 -9.95
CA ASP A 49 -5.46 2.93 -10.51
C ASP A 49 -6.95 3.16 -10.22
N ASN A 50 -7.65 2.18 -9.67
CA ASN A 50 -9.04 2.27 -9.24
C ASN A 50 -9.20 1.94 -7.74
N ALA A 51 -8.11 1.93 -6.97
CA ALA A 51 -8.13 1.64 -5.54
C ALA A 51 -8.01 2.91 -4.69
N LEU A 52 -8.58 2.85 -3.50
CA LEU A 52 -8.19 3.65 -2.35
C LEU A 52 -7.30 2.77 -1.48
N VAL A 53 -6.05 3.19 -1.27
CA VAL A 53 -5.04 2.42 -0.53
C VAL A 53 -4.51 3.25 0.62
N ARG A 54 -4.36 2.62 1.79
CA ARG A 54 -3.78 3.21 3.00
C ARG A 54 -2.73 2.27 3.58
N VAL A 55 -1.59 2.85 3.93
CA VAL A 55 -0.46 2.14 4.51
C VAL A 55 -0.22 2.65 5.93
N TYR A 56 -0.01 1.74 6.87
CA TYR A 56 0.14 2.06 8.29
C TYR A 56 1.34 1.36 8.93
N ASP A 57 1.78 1.92 10.06
CA ASP A 57 2.82 1.39 10.94
C ASP A 57 4.10 1.00 10.18
N GLY A 58 4.59 1.92 9.33
CA GLY A 58 5.80 1.75 8.52
C GLY A 58 5.65 0.74 7.38
N GLY A 59 4.42 0.46 6.94
CA GLY A 59 4.13 -0.61 5.98
C GLY A 59 3.89 -1.97 6.61
N LYS A 60 3.66 -2.04 7.93
CA LYS A 60 3.24 -3.29 8.55
C LYS A 60 1.83 -3.69 8.10
N TYR A 61 0.95 -2.71 7.87
CA TYR A 61 -0.43 -2.95 7.44
C TYR A 61 -0.76 -2.19 6.16
N ILE A 62 -1.49 -2.84 5.26
CA ILE A 62 -2.08 -2.22 4.08
C ILE A 62 -3.58 -2.49 4.10
N GLN A 63 -4.36 -1.42 4.00
CA GLN A 63 -5.81 -1.45 3.83
C GLN A 63 -6.14 -0.93 2.43
N PHE A 64 -7.02 -1.61 1.70
CA PHE A 64 -7.50 -1.06 0.42
C PHE A 64 -8.94 -1.47 0.11
N ALA A 65 -9.57 -0.70 -0.77
CA ALA A 65 -10.84 -1.00 -1.42
C ALA A 65 -10.83 -0.43 -2.84
N PHE A 66 -11.71 -0.93 -3.71
CA PHE A 66 -11.83 -0.48 -5.09
C PHE A 66 -13.06 0.40 -5.28
N TYR A 67 -12.96 1.43 -6.12
CA TYR A 67 -14.11 2.25 -6.49
C TYR A 67 -15.08 1.46 -7.38
N LEU A 68 -16.35 1.49 -7.01
CA LEU A 68 -17.44 0.93 -7.80
C LEU A 68 -17.94 1.96 -8.84
N PRO A 69 -18.68 1.51 -9.87
CA PRO A 69 -19.39 2.38 -10.79
C PRO A 69 -20.28 3.41 -10.07
N LYS A 70 -20.48 4.59 -10.66
CA LYS A 70 -21.19 5.72 -10.02
C LYS A 70 -22.64 5.43 -9.64
N ASP A 71 -23.26 4.46 -10.30
CA ASP A 71 -24.63 3.99 -10.09
C ASP A 71 -24.74 2.87 -9.06
N ALA A 72 -23.61 2.41 -8.51
CA ALA A 72 -23.62 1.45 -7.41
C ALA A 72 -24.20 2.07 -6.13
N PHE A 73 -24.79 1.21 -5.28
CA PHE A 73 -25.39 1.64 -4.01
C PHE A 73 -24.38 2.20 -2.99
N ARG A 74 -23.09 1.98 -3.20
CA ARG A 74 -21.97 2.45 -2.39
C ARG A 74 -20.79 2.80 -3.28
N GLU A 75 -19.90 3.67 -2.79
CA GLU A 75 -18.76 4.16 -3.57
C GLU A 75 -17.61 3.16 -3.69
N LEU A 76 -17.36 2.38 -2.65
CA LEU A 76 -16.23 1.45 -2.56
C LEU A 76 -16.70 0.00 -2.38
N THR A 77 -15.87 -0.95 -2.78
CA THR A 77 -15.98 -2.34 -2.35
C THR A 77 -15.82 -2.45 -0.82
N SER A 78 -15.99 -3.65 -0.29
CA SER A 78 -15.55 -3.94 1.07
C SER A 78 -14.04 -3.72 1.18
N TYR A 79 -13.60 -3.19 2.31
CA TYR A 79 -12.17 -3.04 2.61
C TYR A 79 -11.54 -4.40 2.90
N THR A 80 -10.34 -4.60 2.35
CA THR A 80 -9.47 -5.73 2.62
C THR A 80 -8.20 -5.23 3.33
N TYR A 81 -7.63 -6.11 4.15
CA TYR A 81 -6.50 -5.78 5.03
C TYR A 81 -5.43 -6.84 4.88
N TYR A 82 -4.19 -6.41 4.78
CA TYR A 82 -3.01 -7.27 4.75
C TYR A 82 -2.04 -6.87 5.86
N GLU A 83 -1.44 -7.88 6.49
CA GLU A 83 -0.35 -7.72 7.46
C GLU A 83 0.95 -8.26 6.88
N LYS A 84 2.04 -7.53 7.08
CA LYS A 84 3.39 -8.00 6.78
C LYS A 84 3.85 -8.98 7.84
N VAL A 85 4.02 -10.25 7.44
CA VAL A 85 4.52 -11.35 8.28
C VAL A 85 5.85 -11.82 7.70
N GLY A 86 6.95 -11.38 8.33
CA GLY A 86 8.29 -11.56 7.79
C GLY A 86 8.46 -10.74 6.50
N ASP A 87 8.80 -11.42 5.40
CA ASP A 87 9.02 -10.78 4.09
C ASP A 87 7.78 -10.81 3.19
N LYS A 88 6.64 -11.34 3.66
CA LYS A 88 5.42 -11.52 2.86
C LYS A 88 4.24 -10.77 3.47
N TYR A 89 3.28 -10.39 2.64
CA TYR A 89 1.97 -9.94 3.10
C TYR A 89 0.98 -11.10 3.14
N GLN A 90 0.13 -11.11 4.17
CA GLN A 90 -0.95 -12.07 4.35
C GLN A 90 -2.25 -11.31 4.57
N GLU A 91 -3.31 -11.71 3.87
CA GLU A 91 -4.65 -11.17 4.09
C GLU A 91 -5.14 -11.52 5.49
N MET A 92 -5.79 -10.57 6.16
CA MET A 92 -6.23 -10.71 7.54
C MET A 92 -7.70 -11.13 7.61
N ASP A 93 -7.95 -12.32 8.17
CA ASP A 93 -9.29 -12.81 8.42
C ASP A 93 -10.01 -12.05 9.55
N GLY A 94 -11.34 -11.94 9.43
CA GLY A 94 -12.21 -11.38 10.46
C GLY A 94 -12.10 -9.86 10.64
N MET A 95 -11.51 -9.15 9.66
CA MET A 95 -11.45 -7.70 9.66
C MET A 95 -12.78 -7.07 9.19
N PRO A 96 -13.14 -5.88 9.70
CA PRO A 96 -14.39 -5.24 9.34
C PRO A 96 -14.35 -4.68 7.91
N MET A 97 -15.37 -5.04 7.14
CA MET A 97 -15.49 -4.68 5.71
C MET A 97 -15.75 -3.19 5.45
N ASN A 98 -16.17 -2.43 6.46
CA ASN A 98 -16.55 -1.02 6.33
C ASN A 98 -15.38 -0.04 6.51
N GLY A 99 -14.17 -0.53 6.83
CA GLY A 99 -13.00 0.33 7.02
C GLY A 99 -12.84 0.89 8.42
N GLU A 100 -13.74 0.56 9.36
CA GLU A 100 -13.81 1.17 10.70
C GLU A 100 -13.87 0.14 11.83
N ASN A 101 -13.51 0.56 13.05
CA ASN A 101 -13.58 -0.25 14.27
C ASN A 101 -12.83 -1.59 14.15
N ASP A 102 -11.74 -1.57 13.39
CA ASP A 102 -10.84 -2.70 13.22
C ASP A 102 -10.07 -2.99 14.52
N ARG A 103 -9.73 -4.27 14.72
CA ARG A 103 -9.03 -4.73 15.94
C ARG A 103 -7.62 -4.14 16.13
N LEU A 104 -7.08 -3.48 15.10
CA LEU A 104 -5.76 -2.85 15.10
C LEU A 104 -5.84 -1.33 15.38
N GLY A 105 -7.06 -0.76 15.36
CA GLY A 105 -7.31 0.68 15.51
C GLY A 105 -6.84 1.54 14.33
N LEU A 106 -6.64 0.97 13.13
CA LEU A 106 -6.15 1.69 11.95
C LEU A 106 -7.07 2.84 11.53
N SER A 107 -8.37 2.65 11.67
CA SER A 107 -9.40 3.68 11.39
C SER A 107 -9.25 4.97 12.19
N ARG A 108 -8.50 4.96 13.30
CA ARG A 108 -8.22 6.13 14.14
C ARG A 108 -6.80 6.66 13.97
N LYS A 109 -6.00 6.05 13.09
CA LYS A 109 -4.62 6.45 12.81
C LYS A 109 -4.57 7.26 11.52
N THR A 110 -3.67 8.24 11.49
CA THR A 110 -3.21 8.82 10.23
C THR A 110 -2.37 7.76 9.50
N PRO A 111 -2.66 7.44 8.23
CA PRO A 111 -1.83 6.52 7.46
C PRO A 111 -0.45 7.16 7.19
N ASP A 112 0.60 6.35 7.07
CA ASP A 112 1.92 6.81 6.65
C ASP A 112 1.94 7.19 5.16
N TYR A 113 1.01 6.62 4.39
CA TYR A 113 0.81 6.88 2.98
C TYR A 113 -0.63 6.56 2.61
N GLU A 114 -1.24 7.43 1.82
CA GLU A 114 -2.56 7.21 1.23
C GLU A 114 -2.51 7.55 -0.26
N GLU A 115 -3.15 6.73 -1.08
CA GLU A 115 -3.40 7.05 -2.48
C GLU A 115 -4.84 6.74 -2.86
N ALA A 116 -5.39 7.59 -3.72
CA ALA A 116 -6.68 7.40 -4.35
C ALA A 116 -6.49 7.39 -5.86
N LYS A 117 -6.89 6.29 -6.50
CA LYS A 117 -6.81 6.10 -7.96
C LYS A 117 -5.38 6.26 -8.49
N GLY A 118 -4.42 5.61 -7.81
CA GLY A 118 -3.00 5.61 -8.16
C GLY A 118 -2.28 6.94 -7.95
N LYS A 119 -2.88 7.87 -7.18
CA LYS A 119 -2.27 9.18 -6.88
C LYS A 119 -2.19 9.37 -5.38
N GLU A 120 -0.99 9.68 -4.89
CA GLU A 120 -0.77 10.05 -3.50
C GLU A 120 -1.68 11.22 -3.11
N THR A 121 -2.43 11.02 -2.03
CA THR A 121 -3.23 12.07 -1.42
C THR A 121 -2.36 12.76 -0.39
N LYS A 122 -2.23 14.10 -0.48
CA LYS A 122 -1.49 14.85 0.54
C LYS A 122 -2.16 14.63 1.89
N LEU A 123 -1.43 14.08 2.84
CA LEU A 123 -1.80 14.12 4.25
C LEU A 123 -1.56 15.57 4.68
N GLU A 124 -2.63 16.31 5.00
CA GLU A 124 -2.46 17.62 5.64
C GLU A 124 -1.81 17.37 7.01
N GLU A 125 -0.62 17.93 7.22
CA GLU A 125 0.13 17.88 8.49
C GLU A 125 -0.55 18.70 9.60
#